data_AF-A0AAQ4CUD8-F1
#
_entry.id   AF-A0AAQ4CUD8-F1
#
_cell.length_a   1.000
_cell.length_b   1.000
_cell.length_c   1.000
_cell.angle_alpha   90.00
_cell.angle_beta   90.00
_cell.angle_gamma   90.00
#
_symmetry.space_group_name_H-M   'P 1'
#
loop_
_entity.id
_entity.type
_entity.pdbx_description
1 polymer ?
#
loop_
_entity_poly.entity_id
_entity_poly.type
_entity_poly.pdbx_seq_one_letter_code
_entity_poly.pdbx_strand_id
1 'polypeptide(L)'
;MAKDLKLLFVTDFHGSDIIFKKAVNLAKMLKVDHLIVGGDLVGKGVMIFFKKGEEEYYNIYNEKFSFEQLEEIKRMGYYVYVTEDKSEFEELKVKENKVNDIFYNFIRKQLSSWISIVKERLKDINVVWSYGNDDPPLVDDIFKENGIQLEGIIEIESSSPPLILISYGYTNETPYKSYRIVPDYIIYNKGEEYIVKVKDTTNLILNFHAPPYNTKLDNAYINNKWVHVGSRSVRDLEEKYKPILGLHGHIHESPGVDRINNCIIVNPGSLYSENILKYAIITLKKSVEFLITKYKISNIGIYQG
;
A
#
# COMPACT_ATOMS: atom_id res chain seq x y z
N MET A 1 -12.37 31.63 -5.22
CA MET A 1 -12.25 30.40 -6.03
C MET A 1 -12.23 29.23 -5.06
N ALA A 2 -12.82 28.09 -5.41
CA ALA A 2 -12.77 26.90 -4.56
C ALA A 2 -11.30 26.46 -4.38
N LYS A 3 -10.94 26.00 -3.17
CA LYS A 3 -9.58 25.52 -2.88
C LYS A 3 -9.34 24.21 -3.64
N ASP A 4 -8.20 24.10 -4.31
CA ASP A 4 -7.74 22.85 -4.93
C ASP A 4 -7.35 21.84 -3.85
N LEU A 5 -7.56 20.56 -4.13
CA LEU A 5 -7.24 19.46 -3.22
C LEU A 5 -5.88 18.87 -3.60
N LYS A 6 -4.97 18.74 -2.64
CA LYS A 6 -3.66 18.10 -2.82
C LYS A 6 -3.64 16.75 -2.15
N LEU A 7 -3.35 15.71 -2.94
CA LEU A 7 -3.19 14.33 -2.49
C LEU A 7 -1.71 13.95 -2.55
N LEU A 8 -1.24 13.26 -1.51
CA LEU A 8 0.01 12.50 -1.54
C LEU A 8 -0.36 11.02 -1.55
N PHE A 9 0.06 10.29 -2.59
CA PHE A 9 -0.15 8.86 -2.70
C PHE A 9 1.18 8.11 -2.57
N VAL A 10 1.18 7.09 -1.72
CA VAL A 10 2.31 6.21 -1.38
C VAL A 10 1.79 4.79 -1.22
N THR A 11 2.61 3.78 -1.49
CA THR A 11 2.21 2.37 -1.43
C THR A 11 3.45 1.50 -1.23
N ASP A 12 3.26 0.21 -0.95
CA ASP A 12 4.32 -0.80 -0.99
C ASP A 12 5.45 -0.50 -0.01
N PHE A 13 5.09 -0.36 1.27
CA PHE A 13 6.04 -0.07 2.35
C PHE A 13 6.83 -1.29 2.82
N HIS A 14 6.24 -2.49 2.71
CA HIS A 14 6.89 -3.76 3.08
C HIS A 14 7.50 -3.72 4.49
N GLY A 15 6.78 -3.12 5.44
CA GLY A 15 7.21 -3.01 6.84
C GLY A 15 8.33 -2.01 7.11
N SER A 16 8.68 -1.13 6.16
CA SER A 16 9.74 -0.15 6.37
C SER A 16 9.28 1.07 7.18
N ASP A 17 9.66 1.11 8.46
CA ASP A 17 9.46 2.27 9.34
C ASP A 17 10.08 3.56 8.79
N ILE A 18 11.19 3.45 8.07
CA ILE A 18 11.90 4.59 7.49
C ILE A 18 11.05 5.22 6.39
N ILE A 19 10.55 4.41 5.46
CA ILE A 19 9.70 4.87 4.36
C ILE A 19 8.39 5.46 4.89
N PHE A 20 7.75 4.79 5.86
CA PHE A 20 6.54 5.32 6.50
C PHE A 20 6.79 6.69 7.16
N LYS A 21 7.86 6.84 7.95
CA LYS A 21 8.21 8.11 8.60
C LYS A 21 8.54 9.21 7.57
N LYS A 22 9.21 8.87 6.46
CA LYS A 22 9.43 9.79 5.34
C LYS A 22 8.09 10.27 4.75
N ALA A 23 7.14 9.36 4.51
CA ALA A 23 5.83 9.71 3.97
C ALA A 23 5.05 10.65 4.92
N VAL A 24 5.06 10.37 6.22
CA VAL A 24 4.46 11.25 7.25
C VAL A 24 5.10 12.64 7.25
N ASN A 25 6.44 12.71 7.23
CA ASN A 25 7.16 13.99 7.21
C ASN A 25 6.85 14.78 5.94
N LEU A 26 6.82 14.11 4.79
CA LEU A 26 6.54 14.69 3.50
C LEU A 26 5.10 15.23 3.41
N ALA A 27 4.11 14.46 3.86
CA ALA A 27 2.71 14.88 3.91
C ALA A 27 2.57 16.21 4.67
N LYS A 28 3.20 16.29 5.85
CA LYS A 28 3.21 17.50 6.68
C LYS A 28 3.94 18.67 6.02
N MET A 29 5.11 18.42 5.44
CA MET A 29 5.92 19.45 4.77
C MET A 29 5.18 20.05 3.56
N LEU A 30 4.53 19.20 2.76
CA LEU A 30 3.79 19.63 1.56
C LEU A 30 2.41 20.21 1.87
N LYS A 31 1.95 20.07 3.13
CA LYS A 31 0.62 20.46 3.60
C LYS A 31 -0.46 19.89 2.68
N VAL A 32 -0.38 18.58 2.41
CA VAL A 32 -1.39 17.89 1.61
C VAL A 32 -2.70 17.83 2.38
N ASP A 33 -3.82 17.80 1.67
CA ASP A 33 -5.13 17.64 2.30
C ASP A 33 -5.37 16.16 2.66
N HIS A 34 -4.88 15.24 1.81
CA HIS A 34 -4.95 13.80 2.06
C HIS A 34 -3.61 13.10 1.82
N LEU A 35 -3.27 12.18 2.73
CA LEU A 35 -2.27 11.14 2.52
C LEU A 35 -3.00 9.83 2.25
N ILE A 36 -2.81 9.24 1.08
CA ILE A 36 -3.40 7.96 0.70
C ILE A 36 -2.29 6.90 0.71
N VAL A 37 -2.46 5.89 1.55
CA VAL A 37 -1.56 4.73 1.67
C VAL A 37 -2.19 3.54 0.95
N GLY A 38 -1.57 3.11 -0.16
CA GLY A 38 -2.14 2.20 -1.15
C GLY A 38 -1.97 0.70 -0.91
N GLY A 39 -1.41 0.28 0.22
CA GLY A 39 -1.28 -1.14 0.56
C GLY A 39 0.15 -1.62 0.76
N ASP A 40 0.28 -2.92 1.01
CA ASP A 40 1.50 -3.64 1.35
C ASP A 40 2.24 -2.95 2.51
N LEU A 41 1.56 -2.92 3.66
CA LEU A 41 1.97 -2.18 4.85
C LEU A 41 3.05 -2.93 5.63
N VAL A 42 2.90 -4.24 5.79
CA VAL A 42 3.69 -5.05 6.72
C VAL A 42 4.90 -5.71 6.05
N GLY A 43 5.83 -6.20 6.87
CA GLY A 43 6.96 -6.99 6.37
C GLY A 43 6.53 -8.35 5.81
N LYS A 44 7.34 -8.91 4.92
CA LYS A 44 7.12 -10.17 4.18
C LYS A 44 7.13 -11.42 5.06
N GLY A 45 7.71 -11.33 6.25
CA GLY A 45 7.85 -12.45 7.18
C GLY A 45 8.76 -12.10 8.34
N VAL A 46 9.07 -13.10 9.18
CA VAL A 46 10.06 -12.98 10.25
C VAL A 46 11.20 -13.97 10.02
N MET A 47 12.43 -13.48 10.16
CA MET A 47 13.64 -14.30 10.19
C MET A 47 14.15 -14.42 11.62
N ILE A 48 14.47 -15.64 12.02
CA ILE A 48 14.85 -15.99 13.39
C ILE A 48 16.34 -16.26 13.48
N PHE A 49 16.99 -15.64 14.45
CA PHE A 49 18.42 -15.77 14.69
C PHE A 49 18.73 -16.10 16.14
N PHE A 50 19.70 -16.99 16.33
CA PHE A 50 20.35 -17.21 17.61
C PHE A 50 21.58 -16.32 17.71
N LYS A 51 21.68 -15.54 18.78
CA LYS A 51 22.87 -14.72 19.05
C LYS A 51 23.82 -15.47 19.99
N LYS A 52 25.09 -15.56 19.59
CA LYS A 52 26.16 -16.20 20.36
C LYS A 52 27.29 -15.20 20.57
N GLY A 53 27.52 -14.77 21.81
CA GLY A 53 28.48 -13.71 22.09
C GLY A 53 27.95 -12.35 21.63
N GLU A 54 28.84 -11.41 21.30
CA GLU A 54 28.43 -10.02 21.03
C GLU A 54 27.95 -9.80 19.58
N GLU A 55 28.59 -10.42 18.60
CA GLU A 55 28.38 -10.09 17.17
C GLU A 55 28.14 -11.30 16.25
N GLU A 56 27.90 -12.50 16.79
CA GLU A 56 27.60 -13.69 15.97
C GLU A 56 26.12 -14.05 16.00
N TYR A 57 25.50 -14.08 14.82
CA TYR A 57 24.11 -14.46 14.63
C TYR A 57 24.03 -15.71 13.77
N TYR A 58 23.16 -16.65 14.12
CA TYR A 58 22.99 -17.90 13.38
C TYR A 58 21.53 -18.06 13.01
N ASN A 59 21.23 -18.26 11.72
CA ASN A 59 19.86 -18.54 11.28
C ASN A 59 19.45 -19.99 11.62
N ILE A 60 18.21 -20.34 11.33
CA ILE A 60 17.66 -21.69 11.60
C ILE A 60 18.42 -22.83 10.89
N TYR A 61 19.21 -22.52 9.86
CA TYR A 61 20.08 -23.46 9.12
C TYR A 61 21.52 -23.50 9.65
N ASN A 62 21.80 -22.81 10.76
CA ASN A 62 23.13 -22.61 11.37
C ASN A 62 24.13 -21.87 10.48
N GLU A 63 23.67 -21.10 9.50
CA GLU A 63 24.52 -20.19 8.73
C GLU A 63 24.82 -18.94 9.57
N LYS A 64 26.07 -18.48 9.53
CA LYS A 64 26.54 -17.33 10.31
C LYS A 64 26.25 -16.01 9.57
N PHE A 65 25.75 -15.03 10.31
CA PHE A 65 25.46 -13.67 9.86
C PHE A 65 26.12 -12.63 10.76
N SER A 66 26.47 -11.48 10.19
CA SER A 66 26.86 -10.26 10.91
C SER A 66 25.65 -9.38 11.21
N PHE A 67 25.84 -8.38 12.08
CA PHE A 67 24.80 -7.39 12.38
C PHE A 67 24.37 -6.61 11.12
N GLU A 68 25.31 -6.25 10.24
CA GLU A 68 25.03 -5.54 8.99
C GLU A 68 24.12 -6.35 8.06
N GLN A 69 24.30 -7.68 8.01
CA GLN A 69 23.45 -8.55 7.20
C GLN A 69 22.04 -8.66 7.79
N LEU A 70 21.90 -8.65 9.11
CA LEU A 70 20.58 -8.55 9.76
C LEU A 70 19.88 -7.23 9.42
N GLU A 71 20.61 -6.11 9.39
CA GLU A 71 20.06 -4.82 8.95
C GLU A 71 19.69 -4.81 7.46
N GLU A 72 20.43 -5.54 6.62
CA GLU A 72 20.06 -5.74 5.21
C GLU A 72 18.76 -6.53 5.06
N ILE A 73 18.59 -7.60 5.84
CA ILE A 73 17.34 -8.38 5.88
C ILE A 73 16.15 -7.50 6.27
N LYS A 74 16.32 -6.61 7.26
CA LYS A 74 15.30 -5.62 7.63
C LYS A 74 14.97 -4.69 6.47
N ARG A 75 15.98 -4.16 5.77
CA ARG A 75 15.76 -3.32 4.57
C ARG A 75 15.02 -4.07 3.48
N MET A 76 15.26 -5.38 3.31
CA MET A 76 14.54 -6.22 2.35
C MET A 76 13.07 -6.48 2.72
N GLY A 77 12.61 -5.99 3.88
CA GLY A 77 11.21 -6.04 4.31
C GLY A 77 10.89 -7.23 5.20
N TYR A 78 11.89 -7.84 5.85
CA TYR A 78 11.66 -8.89 6.84
C TYR A 78 11.82 -8.36 8.26
N TYR A 79 10.99 -8.84 9.18
CA TYR A 79 11.26 -8.66 10.60
C TYR A 79 12.41 -9.59 11.02
N VAL A 80 13.20 -9.14 11.98
CA VAL A 80 14.31 -9.92 12.53
C VAL A 80 14.05 -10.15 14.00
N TYR A 81 13.91 -11.42 14.37
CA TYR A 81 13.80 -11.86 15.75
C TYR A 81 15.12 -12.49 16.19
N VAL A 82 15.68 -12.01 17.30
CA VAL A 82 16.95 -12.50 17.86
C VAL A 82 16.69 -13.02 19.27
N THR A 83 17.15 -14.24 19.55
CA THR A 83 17.16 -14.82 20.90
C THR A 83 18.55 -15.30 21.29
N GLU A 84 18.89 -15.19 22.57
CA GLU A 84 20.08 -15.79 23.20
C GLU A 84 19.73 -17.10 23.94
N ASP A 85 18.44 -17.46 24.00
CA ASP A 85 17.98 -18.73 24.57
C ASP A 85 18.05 -19.84 23.51
N LYS A 86 18.99 -20.76 23.71
CA LYS A 86 19.18 -21.90 22.80
C LYS A 86 17.97 -22.84 22.79
N SER A 87 17.29 -23.03 23.92
CA SER A 87 16.11 -23.90 23.98
C SER A 87 14.95 -23.30 23.19
N GLU A 88 14.72 -22.00 23.33
CA GLU A 88 13.73 -21.27 22.52
C GLU A 88 14.06 -21.35 21.04
N PHE A 89 15.33 -21.11 20.67
CA PHE A 89 15.75 -21.17 19.28
C PHE A 89 15.54 -22.55 18.63
N GLU A 90 15.91 -23.64 19.32
CA GLU A 90 15.68 -25.00 18.82
C GLU A 90 14.18 -25.32 18.71
N GLU A 91 13.34 -24.75 19.59
CA GLU A 91 11.89 -24.88 19.49
C GLU A 91 11.32 -24.13 18.27
N LEU A 92 11.79 -22.91 18.02
CA LEU A 92 11.36 -22.06 16.90
C LEU A 92 11.72 -22.67 15.53
N LYS A 93 12.76 -23.50 15.44
CA LYS A 93 13.11 -24.25 14.21
C LYS A 93 12.02 -25.21 13.74
N VAL A 94 11.18 -25.71 14.66
CA VAL A 94 10.20 -26.78 14.37
C VAL A 94 8.76 -26.39 14.65
N LYS A 95 8.50 -25.29 15.37
CA LYS A 95 7.15 -24.84 15.73
C LYS A 95 6.70 -23.62 14.92
N GLU A 96 6.16 -23.87 13.73
CA GLU A 96 5.62 -22.84 12.82
C GLU A 96 4.61 -21.89 13.51
N ASN A 97 3.74 -22.41 14.38
CA ASN A 97 2.77 -21.59 15.11
C ASN A 97 3.43 -20.51 15.97
N LYS A 98 4.54 -20.81 16.65
CA LYS A 98 5.27 -19.83 17.46
C LYS A 98 5.94 -18.75 16.60
N VAL A 99 6.44 -19.13 15.42
CA VAL A 99 7.01 -18.19 14.45
C VAL A 99 5.92 -17.22 13.96
N ASN A 100 4.72 -17.74 13.66
CA ASN A 100 3.57 -16.93 13.28
C ASN A 100 3.13 -15.97 14.39
N ASP A 101 3.11 -16.42 15.65
CA ASP A 101 2.82 -15.55 16.80
C ASP A 101 3.83 -14.40 16.92
N ILE A 102 5.12 -14.69 16.75
CA ILE A 102 6.17 -13.66 16.75
C ILE A 102 5.95 -12.68 15.60
N PHE A 103 5.68 -13.17 14.39
CA PHE A 103 5.41 -12.34 13.21
C PHE A 103 4.21 -11.41 13.45
N TYR A 104 3.11 -11.93 13.96
CA TYR A 104 1.91 -11.17 14.27
C TYR A 104 2.13 -10.13 15.39
N ASN A 105 2.98 -10.44 16.37
CA ASN A 105 3.39 -9.47 17.39
C ASN A 105 4.20 -8.31 16.79
N PHE A 106 5.11 -8.58 15.84
CA PHE A 106 5.81 -7.52 15.10
C PHE A 106 4.84 -6.62 14.34
N ILE A 107 3.89 -7.22 13.60
CA ILE A 107 2.87 -6.49 12.85
C ILE A 107 2.04 -5.59 13.77
N ARG A 108 1.51 -6.15 14.87
CA ARG A 108 0.71 -5.39 15.85
C ARG A 108 1.48 -4.20 16.41
N LYS A 109 2.72 -4.42 16.82
CA LYS A 109 3.57 -3.36 17.38
C LYS A 109 3.86 -2.26 16.35
N GLN A 110 4.22 -2.65 15.13
CA GLN A 110 4.52 -1.71 14.06
C GLN A 110 3.30 -0.86 13.69
N LEU A 111 2.18 -1.49 13.34
CA LEU A 111 0.99 -0.77 12.89
C LEU A 111 0.39 0.09 13.99
N SER A 112 0.40 -0.38 15.24
CA SER A 112 -0.03 0.45 16.39
C SER A 112 0.85 1.70 16.54
N SER A 113 2.17 1.56 16.36
CA SER A 113 3.09 2.69 16.37
C SER A 113 2.80 3.66 15.21
N TRP A 114 2.59 3.15 14.00
CA TRP A 114 2.29 3.97 12.82
C TRP A 114 0.99 4.75 12.98
N ILE A 115 -0.08 4.10 13.44
CA ILE A 115 -1.37 4.74 13.73
C ILE A 115 -1.20 5.84 14.78
N SER A 116 -0.43 5.59 15.85
CA SER A 116 -0.14 6.60 16.87
C SER A 116 0.60 7.81 16.29
N ILE A 117 1.62 7.57 15.44
CA ILE A 117 2.38 8.63 14.76
C ILE A 117 1.46 9.49 13.88
N VAL A 118 0.55 8.86 13.12
CA VAL A 118 -0.41 9.60 12.29
C VAL A 118 -1.34 10.45 13.15
N LYS A 119 -1.96 9.87 14.19
CA LYS A 119 -2.85 10.58 15.13
C LYS A 119 -2.17 11.78 15.79
N GLU A 120 -0.88 11.65 16.12
CA GLU A 120 -0.12 12.72 16.77
C GLU A 120 0.32 13.82 15.78
N ARG A 121 0.86 13.42 14.62
CA ARG A 121 1.64 14.32 13.74
C ARG A 121 0.87 14.87 12.55
N LEU A 122 -0.24 14.24 12.16
CA LEU A 122 -1.02 14.55 10.95
C LEU A 122 -2.47 14.98 11.28
N LYS A 123 -2.68 15.70 12.39
CA LYS A 123 -4.04 16.09 12.87
C LYS A 123 -4.89 16.84 11.84
N ASP A 124 -4.26 17.63 10.99
CA ASP A 124 -4.92 18.46 9.95
C ASP A 124 -4.90 17.80 8.56
N ILE A 125 -4.43 16.55 8.46
CA ILE A 125 -4.30 15.82 7.21
C ILE A 125 -5.10 14.53 7.32
N ASN A 126 -6.02 14.32 6.38
CA ASN A 126 -6.82 13.11 6.34
C ASN A 126 -5.98 11.96 5.79
N VAL A 127 -5.79 10.91 6.58
CA VAL A 127 -5.03 9.73 6.14
C VAL A 127 -5.99 8.60 5.77
N VAL A 128 -5.95 8.22 4.50
CA VAL A 128 -6.68 7.08 3.94
C VAL A 128 -5.72 5.90 3.89
N TRP A 129 -6.14 4.78 4.44
CA TRP A 129 -5.35 3.56 4.49
C TRP A 129 -5.96 2.49 3.60
N SER A 130 -5.12 1.59 3.11
CA SER A 130 -5.50 0.43 2.32
C SER A 130 -4.54 -0.69 2.62
N TYR A 131 -4.97 -1.93 2.39
CA TYR A 131 -4.08 -3.09 2.37
C TYR A 131 -3.69 -3.46 0.93
N GLY A 132 -2.65 -4.26 0.79
CA GLY A 132 -2.24 -4.92 -0.44
C GLY A 132 -2.29 -6.44 -0.31
N ASN A 133 -1.73 -7.15 -1.29
CA ASN A 133 -1.76 -8.63 -1.31
C ASN A 133 -0.98 -9.25 -0.15
N ASP A 134 0.09 -8.60 0.32
CA ASP A 134 0.99 -9.15 1.34
C ASP A 134 0.52 -8.85 2.78
N ASP A 135 -0.54 -8.08 2.95
CA ASP A 135 -1.10 -7.76 4.26
C ASP A 135 -2.02 -8.89 4.79
N PRO A 136 -1.69 -9.54 5.92
CA PRO A 136 -2.50 -10.63 6.47
C PRO A 136 -3.85 -10.15 7.02
N PRO A 137 -4.83 -11.06 7.24
CA PRO A 137 -6.14 -10.72 7.82
C PRO A 137 -6.07 -9.99 9.17
N LEU A 138 -5.00 -10.22 9.94
CA LEU A 138 -4.74 -9.51 11.21
C LEU A 138 -4.73 -7.98 11.07
N VAL A 139 -4.35 -7.47 9.89
CA VAL A 139 -4.32 -6.03 9.60
C VAL A 139 -5.73 -5.43 9.73
N ASP A 140 -6.77 -6.15 9.29
CA ASP A 140 -8.16 -5.69 9.42
C ASP A 140 -8.53 -5.42 10.89
N ASP A 141 -8.18 -6.36 11.79
CA ASP A 141 -8.50 -6.25 13.21
C ASP A 141 -7.83 -5.03 13.86
N ILE A 142 -6.54 -4.81 13.59
CA ILE A 142 -5.76 -3.68 14.16
C ILE A 142 -6.36 -2.33 13.74
N PHE A 143 -6.71 -2.18 12.46
CA PHE A 143 -7.28 -0.93 11.96
C PHE A 143 -8.73 -0.74 12.42
N LYS A 144 -9.53 -1.82 12.50
CA LYS A 144 -10.89 -1.80 13.04
C LYS A 144 -10.94 -1.42 14.51
N GLU A 145 -10.03 -1.94 15.34
CA GLU A 145 -9.87 -1.55 16.75
C GLU A 145 -9.59 -0.04 16.89
N ASN A 146 -9.04 0.59 15.85
CA ASN A 146 -8.75 2.02 15.80
C ASN A 146 -9.81 2.85 15.06
N GLY A 147 -10.91 2.24 14.61
CA GLY A 147 -11.99 2.91 13.88
C GLY A 147 -11.59 3.36 12.47
N ILE A 148 -10.61 2.71 11.85
CA ILE A 148 -10.11 3.05 10.51
C ILE A 148 -10.59 2.02 9.50
N GLN A 149 -11.16 2.49 8.40
CA GLN A 149 -11.60 1.67 7.27
C GLN A 149 -10.48 1.53 6.24
N LEU A 150 -10.22 0.31 5.78
CA LEU A 150 -9.18 -0.02 4.78
C LEU A 150 -9.74 -0.29 3.37
N GLU A 151 -10.96 -0.83 3.29
CA GLU A 151 -11.62 -1.26 2.05
C GLU A 151 -13.02 -0.63 1.94
N GLY A 152 -13.49 -0.43 0.71
CA GLY A 152 -14.84 -0.01 0.38
C GLY A 152 -14.93 1.46 0.03
N ILE A 153 -16.09 2.06 0.29
CA ILE A 153 -16.41 3.44 -0.11
C ILE A 153 -15.94 4.41 0.98
N ILE A 154 -15.13 5.39 0.59
CA ILE A 154 -14.55 6.41 1.46
C ILE A 154 -14.88 7.78 0.86
N GLU A 155 -15.56 8.63 1.63
CA GLU A 155 -15.80 10.02 1.22
C GLU A 155 -14.55 10.85 1.50
N ILE A 156 -13.94 11.38 0.45
CA ILE A 156 -12.73 12.21 0.54
C ILE A 156 -13.09 13.65 0.86
N GLU A 157 -14.13 14.18 0.22
CA GLU A 157 -14.53 15.58 0.37
C GLU A 157 -16.04 15.73 0.20
N SER A 158 -16.70 16.20 1.26
CA SER A 158 -18.14 16.47 1.29
C SER A 158 -18.48 17.61 0.33
N SER A 159 -18.99 17.25 -0.84
CA SER A 159 -19.42 18.16 -1.90
C SER A 159 -20.67 17.62 -2.60
N SER A 160 -21.20 18.33 -3.58
CA SER A 160 -22.41 17.93 -4.31
C SER A 160 -22.13 17.89 -5.81
N PRO A 161 -21.91 16.71 -6.43
CA PRO A 161 -21.75 15.38 -5.79
C PRO A 161 -20.42 15.26 -5.02
N PRO A 162 -20.32 14.37 -4.01
CA PRO A 162 -19.13 14.19 -3.19
C PRO A 162 -17.96 13.62 -3.99
N LEU A 163 -16.73 13.88 -3.54
CA LEU A 163 -15.55 13.16 -4.06
C LEU A 163 -15.41 11.84 -3.30
N ILE A 164 -15.59 10.74 -4.02
CA ILE A 164 -15.57 9.39 -3.46
C ILE A 164 -14.30 8.66 -3.91
N LEU A 165 -13.65 7.97 -2.97
CA LEU A 165 -12.62 6.99 -3.23
C LEU A 165 -13.16 5.61 -2.90
N ILE A 166 -12.99 4.66 -3.82
CA ILE A 166 -13.26 3.24 -3.57
C ILE A 166 -11.93 2.53 -3.41
N SER A 167 -11.72 1.92 -2.26
CA SER A 167 -10.51 1.18 -1.92
C SER A 167 -10.73 -0.32 -2.03
N TYR A 168 -9.84 -1.04 -2.72
CA TYR A 168 -9.85 -2.50 -2.76
C TYR A 168 -8.42 -3.04 -2.93
N GLY A 169 -7.95 -3.81 -1.96
CA GLY A 169 -6.54 -4.20 -1.87
C GLY A 169 -6.17 -5.59 -2.38
N TYR A 170 -7.16 -6.41 -2.76
CA TYR A 170 -6.88 -7.75 -3.29
C TYR A 170 -6.34 -7.67 -4.72
N THR A 171 -5.46 -8.59 -5.08
CA THR A 171 -4.86 -8.68 -6.41
C THR A 171 -5.18 -10.01 -7.09
N ASN A 172 -4.98 -10.04 -8.41
CA ASN A 172 -5.09 -11.26 -9.22
C ASN A 172 -3.93 -12.22 -8.89
N GLU A 173 -4.02 -13.46 -9.36
CA GLU A 173 -2.98 -14.47 -9.14
C GLU A 173 -1.57 -13.96 -9.44
N THR A 174 -0.65 -14.21 -8.51
CA THR A 174 0.77 -13.86 -8.62
C THR A 174 1.63 -15.12 -8.50
N PRO A 175 2.91 -15.07 -8.90
CA PRO A 175 3.84 -16.17 -8.67
C PRO A 175 4.16 -16.42 -7.18
N TYR A 176 3.78 -15.49 -6.29
CA TYR A 176 4.11 -15.52 -4.88
C TYR A 176 2.89 -15.93 -4.04
N LYS A 177 3.14 -16.61 -2.93
CA LYS A 177 2.08 -16.94 -1.98
C LYS A 177 1.83 -15.73 -1.07
N SER A 178 0.72 -15.03 -1.31
CA SER A 178 0.30 -13.86 -0.54
C SER A 178 -1.08 -14.08 0.07
N TYR A 179 -1.52 -13.19 0.97
CA TYR A 179 -2.75 -13.36 1.74
C TYR A 179 -4.01 -12.97 0.98
N ARG A 180 -3.95 -11.90 0.17
CA ARG A 180 -5.12 -11.29 -0.48
C ARG A 180 -5.10 -11.47 -2.00
N ILE A 181 -4.93 -12.73 -2.42
CA ILE A 181 -5.01 -13.13 -3.82
C ILE A 181 -6.38 -13.73 -4.10
N VAL A 182 -7.02 -13.29 -5.18
CA VAL A 182 -8.31 -13.81 -5.65
C VAL A 182 -8.28 -14.01 -7.17
N PRO A 183 -9.15 -14.88 -7.71
CA PRO A 183 -9.39 -14.88 -9.16
C PRO A 183 -9.77 -13.49 -9.65
N ASP A 184 -9.22 -13.07 -10.80
CA ASP A 184 -9.34 -11.69 -11.30
C ASP A 184 -10.79 -11.19 -11.34
N TYR A 185 -11.75 -12.02 -11.79
CA TYR A 185 -13.16 -11.66 -11.88
C TYR A 185 -13.81 -11.31 -10.51
N ILE A 186 -13.26 -11.78 -9.39
CA ILE A 186 -13.72 -11.39 -8.04
C ILE A 186 -13.42 -9.91 -7.79
N ILE A 187 -12.29 -9.40 -8.31
CA ILE A 187 -11.93 -7.99 -8.24
C ILE A 187 -12.98 -7.13 -8.96
N TYR A 188 -13.39 -7.55 -10.17
CA TYR A 188 -14.45 -6.87 -10.91
C TYR A 188 -15.75 -6.86 -10.12
N ASN A 189 -16.21 -8.02 -9.66
CA ASN A 189 -17.48 -8.14 -8.95
C ASN A 189 -17.50 -7.30 -7.68
N LYS A 190 -16.40 -7.29 -6.92
CA LYS A 190 -16.30 -6.55 -5.66
C LYS A 190 -16.18 -5.04 -5.90
N GLY A 191 -15.41 -4.62 -6.89
CA GLY A 191 -15.34 -3.22 -7.31
C GLY A 191 -16.70 -2.70 -7.80
N GLU A 192 -17.38 -3.47 -8.66
CA GLU A 192 -18.71 -3.13 -9.14
C GLU A 192 -19.72 -3.04 -8.00
N GLU A 193 -19.70 -3.97 -7.03
CA GLU A 193 -20.54 -3.95 -5.83
C GLU A 193 -20.42 -2.62 -5.05
N TYR A 194 -19.22 -2.05 -4.96
CA TYR A 194 -19.01 -0.74 -4.33
C TYR A 194 -19.46 0.41 -5.22
N ILE A 195 -19.08 0.40 -6.50
CA ILE A 195 -19.35 1.51 -7.42
C ILE A 195 -20.86 1.72 -7.59
N VAL A 196 -21.67 0.65 -7.71
CA VAL A 196 -23.13 0.80 -7.91
C VAL A 196 -23.85 1.38 -6.69
N LYS A 197 -23.23 1.36 -5.51
CA LYS A 197 -23.76 2.02 -4.30
C LYS A 197 -23.48 3.54 -4.29
N VAL A 198 -22.58 4.01 -5.16
CA VAL A 198 -22.28 5.44 -5.34
C VAL A 198 -23.31 6.02 -6.32
N LYS A 199 -24.11 6.97 -5.85
CA LYS A 199 -25.21 7.57 -6.64
C LYS A 199 -24.73 8.34 -7.88
N ASP A 200 -23.57 8.96 -7.78
CA ASP A 200 -22.97 9.79 -8.84
C ASP A 200 -21.46 9.53 -8.90
N THR A 201 -21.01 8.95 -10.01
CA THR A 201 -19.60 8.57 -10.24
C THR A 201 -18.79 9.68 -10.92
N THR A 202 -19.33 10.89 -11.07
CA THR A 202 -18.63 12.03 -11.70
C THR A 202 -17.32 12.35 -11.00
N ASN A 203 -17.28 12.23 -9.67
CA ASN A 203 -16.13 12.49 -8.83
C ASN A 203 -15.68 11.20 -8.13
N LEU A 204 -15.23 10.23 -8.93
CA LEU A 204 -14.82 8.91 -8.45
C LEU A 204 -13.31 8.69 -8.61
N ILE A 205 -12.66 8.25 -7.53
CA ILE A 205 -11.29 7.74 -7.50
C ILE A 205 -11.35 6.24 -7.23
N LEU A 206 -10.63 5.43 -8.01
CA LEU A 206 -10.41 4.02 -7.70
C LEU A 206 -9.01 3.86 -7.11
N ASN A 207 -8.92 3.31 -5.91
CA ASN A 207 -7.67 2.97 -5.23
C ASN A 207 -7.59 1.45 -5.11
N PHE A 208 -7.02 0.83 -6.15
CA PHE A 208 -6.96 -0.62 -6.30
C PHE A 208 -5.50 -1.03 -6.31
N HIS A 209 -5.10 -1.90 -5.38
CA HIS A 209 -3.69 -2.24 -5.24
C HIS A 209 -3.12 -2.86 -6.53
N ALA A 210 -3.89 -3.74 -7.19
CA ALA A 210 -3.54 -4.26 -8.50
C ALA A 210 -3.61 -3.17 -9.59
N PRO A 211 -2.56 -2.98 -10.41
CA PRO A 211 -2.63 -2.07 -11.55
C PRO A 211 -3.46 -2.67 -12.69
N PRO A 212 -4.05 -1.84 -13.56
CA PRO A 212 -4.81 -2.29 -14.72
C PRO A 212 -3.92 -2.93 -15.78
N TYR A 213 -4.41 -4.01 -16.37
CA TYR A 213 -3.72 -4.76 -17.43
C TYR A 213 -3.42 -3.90 -18.67
N ASN A 214 -2.26 -4.17 -19.28
CA ASN A 214 -1.83 -3.56 -20.54
C ASN A 214 -1.70 -2.03 -20.44
N THR A 215 -0.96 -1.61 -19.43
CA THR A 215 -0.61 -0.21 -19.17
C THR A 215 0.88 -0.09 -18.88
N LYS A 216 1.37 1.13 -18.67
CA LYS A 216 2.75 1.30 -18.18
C LYS A 216 2.95 0.79 -16.75
N LEU A 217 1.87 0.59 -15.99
CA LEU A 217 1.91 0.34 -14.55
C LEU A 217 2.09 -1.13 -14.18
N ASP A 218 1.97 -2.04 -15.15
CA ASP A 218 1.83 -3.48 -14.90
C ASP A 218 2.89 -4.34 -15.61
N ASN A 219 4.03 -3.77 -15.98
CA ASN A 219 5.12 -4.53 -16.57
C ASN A 219 5.97 -5.17 -15.48
N ALA A 220 6.10 -6.50 -15.51
CA ALA A 220 7.02 -7.23 -14.66
C ALA A 220 8.03 -8.00 -15.52
N TYR A 221 9.24 -8.19 -15.00
CA TYR A 221 10.28 -8.96 -15.68
C TYR A 221 10.22 -10.43 -15.25
N ILE A 222 9.63 -11.27 -16.08
CA ILE A 222 9.39 -12.70 -15.80
C ILE A 222 10.01 -13.53 -16.92
N ASN A 223 10.77 -14.57 -16.57
CA ASN A 223 11.40 -15.48 -17.53
C ASN A 223 12.20 -14.75 -18.64
N ASN A 224 13.00 -13.77 -18.24
CA ASN A 224 13.81 -12.92 -19.11
C ASN A 224 13.05 -12.06 -20.13
N LYS A 225 11.78 -11.74 -19.86
CA LYS A 225 10.94 -10.89 -20.71
C LYS A 225 10.06 -9.96 -19.88
N TRP A 226 9.83 -8.76 -20.40
CA TRP A 226 8.81 -7.87 -19.88
C TRP A 226 7.43 -8.33 -20.32
N VAL A 227 6.53 -8.53 -19.36
CA VAL A 227 5.16 -8.97 -19.60
C VAL A 227 4.18 -8.15 -18.76
N HIS A 228 2.98 -7.93 -19.30
CA HIS A 228 1.87 -7.33 -18.58
C HIS A 228 1.27 -8.34 -17.60
N VAL A 229 1.22 -7.98 -16.32
CA VAL A 229 0.73 -8.84 -15.22
C VAL A 229 -0.45 -8.22 -14.47
N GLY A 230 -0.94 -7.07 -14.91
CA GLY A 230 -2.01 -6.34 -14.26
C GLY A 230 -3.36 -7.04 -14.34
N SER A 231 -4.31 -6.50 -13.59
CA SER A 231 -5.68 -7.01 -13.54
C SER A 231 -6.48 -6.54 -14.75
N ARG A 232 -7.09 -7.48 -15.48
CA ARG A 232 -8.05 -7.16 -16.55
C ARG A 232 -9.34 -6.60 -15.95
N SER A 233 -9.74 -7.11 -14.80
CA SER A 233 -10.90 -6.65 -14.06
C SER A 233 -10.78 -5.18 -13.60
N VAL A 234 -9.60 -4.76 -13.11
CA VAL A 234 -9.35 -3.33 -12.80
C VAL A 234 -9.45 -2.48 -14.05
N ARG A 235 -8.83 -2.92 -15.15
CA ARG A 235 -8.91 -2.25 -16.45
C ARG A 235 -10.35 -2.08 -16.92
N ASP A 236 -11.16 -3.13 -16.84
CA ASP A 236 -12.57 -3.12 -17.25
C ASP A 236 -13.42 -2.16 -16.40
N LEU A 237 -13.20 -2.11 -15.08
CA LEU A 237 -13.86 -1.16 -14.18
C LEU A 237 -13.52 0.30 -14.56
N GLU A 238 -12.26 0.58 -14.84
CA GLU A 238 -11.80 1.93 -15.22
C GLU A 238 -12.32 2.36 -16.59
N GLU A 239 -12.41 1.44 -17.56
CA GLU A 239 -13.01 1.71 -18.87
C GLU A 239 -14.51 1.97 -18.78
N LYS A 240 -15.22 1.17 -17.98
CA LYS A 240 -16.68 1.24 -17.82
C LYS A 240 -17.11 2.48 -17.04
N TYR A 241 -16.53 2.71 -15.87
CA TYR A 241 -16.98 3.75 -14.94
C TYR A 241 -16.23 5.07 -15.09
N LYS A 242 -15.11 5.08 -15.81
CA LYS A 242 -14.33 6.29 -16.15
C LYS A 242 -14.06 7.18 -14.93
N PRO A 243 -13.47 6.64 -13.85
CA PRO A 243 -13.09 7.45 -12.70
C PRO A 243 -12.13 8.56 -13.13
N ILE A 244 -12.03 9.62 -12.34
CA ILE A 244 -11.11 10.72 -12.64
C ILE A 244 -9.65 10.32 -12.37
N LEU A 245 -9.43 9.34 -11.49
CA LEU A 245 -8.12 8.90 -11.03
C LEU A 245 -8.15 7.41 -10.63
N GLY A 246 -7.17 6.65 -11.10
CA GLY A 246 -6.81 5.32 -10.58
C GLY A 246 -5.48 5.37 -9.82
N LEU A 247 -5.46 4.83 -8.60
CA LEU A 247 -4.29 4.75 -7.72
C LEU A 247 -3.92 3.27 -7.53
N HIS A 248 -2.68 2.91 -7.83
CA HIS A 248 -2.22 1.51 -7.85
C HIS A 248 -0.83 1.33 -7.22
N GLY A 249 -0.51 0.10 -6.83
CA GLY A 249 0.78 -0.32 -6.31
C GLY A 249 1.21 -1.64 -6.92
N HIS A 250 1.65 -2.57 -6.07
CA HIS A 250 1.91 -3.99 -6.37
C HIS A 250 3.14 -4.27 -7.25
N ILE A 251 3.25 -3.61 -8.41
CA ILE A 251 4.33 -3.81 -9.37
C ILE A 251 5.38 -2.71 -9.18
N HIS A 252 6.36 -2.95 -8.32
CA HIS A 252 7.30 -1.93 -7.82
C HIS A 252 8.18 -1.36 -8.93
N GLU A 253 8.52 -2.20 -9.89
CA GLU A 253 9.41 -1.92 -11.02
C GLU A 253 8.73 -1.17 -12.17
N SER A 254 7.40 -0.97 -12.12
CA SER A 254 6.62 -0.24 -13.11
C SER A 254 6.05 1.09 -12.58
N PRO A 255 6.89 2.01 -12.07
CA PRO A 255 6.42 3.34 -11.73
C PRO A 255 5.99 4.07 -13.00
N GLY A 256 4.79 4.65 -13.00
CA GLY A 256 4.28 5.34 -14.17
C GLY A 256 3.01 6.14 -13.92
N VAL A 257 2.79 7.09 -14.82
CA VAL A 257 1.49 7.70 -15.05
C VAL A 257 1.06 7.31 -16.45
N ASP A 258 -0.15 6.80 -16.57
CA ASP A 258 -0.74 6.41 -17.84
C ASP A 258 -2.22 6.81 -17.90
N ARG A 259 -2.91 6.45 -18.98
CA ARG A 259 -4.32 6.79 -19.15
C ARG A 259 -5.12 5.66 -19.78
N ILE A 260 -6.27 5.37 -19.17
CA ILE A 260 -7.31 4.53 -19.75
C ILE A 260 -8.49 5.43 -20.12
N ASN A 261 -8.66 5.68 -21.41
CA ASN A 261 -9.60 6.67 -21.92
C ASN A 261 -9.35 8.07 -21.30
N ASN A 262 -10.22 8.51 -20.38
CA ASN A 262 -10.08 9.77 -19.66
C ASN A 262 -9.66 9.60 -18.18
N CYS A 263 -9.58 8.36 -17.69
CA CYS A 263 -9.05 8.05 -16.37
C CYS A 263 -7.53 8.13 -16.39
N ILE A 264 -6.94 9.02 -15.59
CA ILE A 264 -5.50 9.03 -15.34
C ILE A 264 -5.21 7.99 -14.26
N ILE A 265 -4.24 7.11 -14.51
CA ILE A 265 -3.83 6.07 -13.58
C ILE A 265 -2.38 6.31 -13.15
N VAL A 266 -2.05 5.98 -11.90
CA VAL A 266 -0.70 6.16 -11.37
C VAL A 266 -0.29 5.02 -10.44
N ASN A 267 0.94 4.57 -10.63
CA ASN A 267 1.68 3.73 -9.70
C ASN A 267 3.01 4.43 -9.40
N PRO A 268 3.31 4.88 -8.17
CA PRO A 268 4.58 5.51 -7.86
C PRO A 268 5.75 4.52 -7.85
N GLY A 269 5.48 3.21 -7.78
CA GLY A 269 6.46 2.15 -7.54
C GLY A 269 7.03 2.20 -6.12
N SER A 270 7.99 1.32 -5.84
CA SER A 270 8.66 1.27 -4.53
C SER A 270 10.16 1.05 -4.66
N LEU A 271 10.93 1.64 -3.74
CA LEU A 271 12.36 1.42 -3.53
C LEU A 271 12.66 1.34 -2.02
N TYR A 272 11.77 0.68 -1.28
CA TYR A 272 11.85 0.60 0.17
C TYR A 272 13.15 -0.05 0.67
N SER A 273 13.71 -1.00 -0.10
CA SER A 273 14.98 -1.67 0.20
C SER A 273 16.20 -0.75 0.14
N GLU A 274 16.09 0.33 -0.63
CA GLU A 274 17.10 1.38 -0.73
C GLU A 274 16.82 2.54 0.25
N ASN A 275 15.78 2.42 1.08
CA ASN A 275 15.26 3.49 1.95
C ASN A 275 14.87 4.77 1.17
N ILE A 276 14.51 4.64 -0.11
CA ILE A 276 14.05 5.74 -0.96
C ILE A 276 12.52 5.69 -1.04
N LEU A 277 11.86 6.74 -0.57
CA LEU A 277 10.41 6.87 -0.69
C LEU A 277 10.10 7.30 -2.12
N LYS A 278 9.38 6.46 -2.87
CA LYS A 278 8.68 6.87 -4.09
C LYS A 278 7.25 7.26 -3.76
N TYR A 279 6.74 8.28 -4.43
CA TYR A 279 5.42 8.83 -4.15
C TYR A 279 4.86 9.60 -5.35
N ALA A 280 3.53 9.73 -5.39
CA ALA A 280 2.85 10.59 -6.35
C ALA A 280 2.23 11.81 -5.63
N ILE A 281 2.43 13.00 -6.20
CA ILE A 281 1.69 14.20 -5.79
C ILE A 281 0.63 14.46 -6.85
N ILE A 282 -0.62 14.57 -6.42
CA ILE A 282 -1.77 14.84 -7.29
C ILE A 282 -2.47 16.10 -6.80
N THR A 283 -2.75 17.03 -7.72
CA THR A 283 -3.61 18.19 -7.44
C THR A 283 -4.91 18.04 -8.21
N LEU A 284 -6.04 18.06 -7.49
CA LEU A 284 -7.37 18.10 -8.04
C LEU A 284 -7.91 19.53 -7.99
N LYS A 285 -8.14 20.12 -9.16
CA LYS A 285 -8.79 21.41 -9.29
C LYS A 285 -10.28 21.27 -9.03
N LYS A 286 -10.79 22.00 -8.04
CA LYS A 286 -12.21 22.03 -7.68
C LYS A 286 -12.91 23.15 -8.45
N SER A 287 -13.98 22.80 -9.14
CA SER A 287 -14.85 23.75 -9.85
C SER A 287 -16.29 23.56 -9.43
N VAL A 288 -17.04 24.67 -9.33
CA VAL A 288 -18.45 24.65 -8.96
C VAL A 288 -19.24 25.39 -10.04
N GLU A 289 -20.12 24.67 -10.72
CA GLU A 289 -21.00 25.20 -11.78
C GLU A 289 -22.44 24.82 -11.42
N PHE A 290 -23.32 25.82 -11.26
CA PHE A 290 -24.75 25.58 -10.97
C PHE A 290 -25.01 24.61 -9.81
N LEU A 291 -24.25 24.74 -8.71
CA LEU A 291 -24.27 23.88 -7.52
C LEU A 291 -23.69 22.46 -7.70
N ILE A 292 -23.17 22.13 -8.88
CA ILE A 292 -22.47 20.88 -9.15
C ILE A 292 -20.97 21.10 -8.98
N THR A 293 -20.37 20.34 -8.07
CA THR A 293 -18.93 20.29 -7.86
C THR A 293 -18.31 19.26 -8.80
N LYS A 294 -17.27 19.66 -9.52
CA LYS A 294 -16.47 18.77 -10.36
C LYS A 294 -15.00 18.88 -10.00
N TYR A 295 -14.33 17.74 -9.95
CA TYR A 295 -12.89 17.65 -9.76
C TYR A 295 -12.21 17.24 -11.07
N LYS A 296 -11.07 17.85 -11.36
CA LYS A 296 -10.21 17.46 -12.48
C LYS A 296 -8.76 17.48 -12.01
N ILE A 297 -7.97 16.51 -12.44
CA ILE A 297 -6.53 16.53 -12.20
C ILE A 297 -5.92 17.71 -12.94
N SER A 298 -5.32 18.63 -12.20
CA SER A 298 -4.57 19.77 -12.77
C SER A 298 -3.07 19.52 -12.79
N ASN A 299 -2.57 18.67 -11.89
CA ASN A 299 -1.19 18.24 -11.86
C ASN A 299 -1.08 16.82 -11.31
N ILE A 300 -0.17 16.03 -11.86
CA ILE A 300 0.21 14.72 -11.36
C ILE A 300 1.68 14.47 -11.68
N GLY A 301 2.44 14.02 -10.69
CA GLY A 301 3.85 13.69 -10.86
C GLY A 301 4.31 12.62 -9.88
N ILE A 302 5.22 11.76 -10.32
CA ILE A 302 5.93 10.80 -9.49
C ILE A 302 7.29 11.39 -9.11
N TYR A 303 7.64 11.24 -7.85
CA TYR A 303 8.87 11.76 -7.27
C TYR A 303 9.49 10.71 -6.34
N GLN A 304 10.73 10.97 -5.92
CA GLN A 304 11.44 10.15 -4.95
C GLN A 304 12.21 11.01 -3.95
N GLY A 305 12.40 10.54 -2.72
CA GLY A 305 13.13 11.26 -1.66
C GLY A 305 13.40 10.46 -0.37
#